data_AF-A0A087URM8-F1
#
_entry.id   AF-A0A087URM8-F1
#
_cell.length_a   1.000
_cell.length_b   1.000
_cell.length_c   1.000
_cell.angle_alpha   90.00
_cell.angle_beta   90.00
_cell.angle_gamma   90.00
#
_symmetry.space_group_name_H-M   'P 1'
#
loop_
_entity.id
_entity.type
_entity.pdbx_description
1 polymer ?
#
loop_
_entity_poly.entity_id
_entity_poly.type
_entity_poly.pdbx_seq_one_letter_code
_entity_poly.pdbx_strand_id
1 'polypeptide(L)'
;MWHTASEIQIEQAKAVIEHSVMSKIYTFALHPNGDGDVLRDKVLHEHMQKLSQVITPNHKDLRIPKIYHSECPWPSAQAELVNINAYKTPRDKIQCVLRCCSTIMNLLSMASEKSVPAADDLMPVLVYVLIKANPP
;
A
#
# COMPACT_ATOMS: atom_id res chain seq x y z
N MET A 1 38.27 -1.50 -1.51
CA MET A 1 37.77 -2.87 -1.76
C MET A 1 36.44 -2.93 -2.55
N TRP A 2 35.69 -1.84 -2.77
CA TRP A 2 34.43 -1.85 -3.55
C TRP A 2 34.51 -1.12 -4.91
N HIS A 3 35.69 -0.65 -5.31
CA HIS A 3 35.87 0.20 -6.50
C HIS A 3 35.56 -0.50 -7.84
N THR A 4 35.47 -1.83 -7.86
CA THR A 4 35.19 -2.64 -9.06
C THR A 4 33.83 -3.33 -9.02
N ALA A 5 33.00 -3.06 -8.00
CA ALA A 5 31.68 -3.68 -7.90
C ALA A 5 30.72 -3.09 -8.93
N SER A 6 29.94 -3.95 -9.60
CA SER A 6 28.89 -3.50 -10.52
C SER A 6 27.70 -2.90 -9.76
N GLU A 7 26.87 -2.11 -10.45
CA GLU A 7 25.65 -1.54 -9.86
C GLU A 7 24.73 -2.61 -9.28
N ILE A 8 24.59 -3.76 -9.97
CA ILE A 8 23.80 -4.90 -9.51
C ILE A 8 24.36 -5.46 -8.19
N GLN A 9 25.68 -5.62 -8.09
CA GLN A 9 26.33 -6.13 -6.88
C GLN A 9 26.16 -5.16 -5.71
N ILE A 10 26.25 -3.85 -5.97
CA ILE A 10 26.02 -2.81 -4.96
C ILE A 10 24.57 -2.87 -4.48
N GLU A 11 23.61 -3.03 -5.39
CA GLU A 11 22.19 -3.04 -5.04
C GLU A 11 21.77 -4.29 -4.26
N GLN A 12 22.33 -5.45 -4.63
CA GLN A 12 22.20 -6.69 -3.87
C GLN A 12 22.81 -6.55 -2.47
N ALA A 13 24.01 -5.96 -2.36
CA ALA A 13 24.65 -5.73 -1.07
C ALA A 13 23.80 -4.83 -0.16
N LYS A 14 23.24 -3.74 -0.69
CA LYS A 14 22.31 -2.87 0.06
C LYS A 14 21.09 -3.62 0.56
N ALA A 15 20.46 -4.45 -0.29
CA ALA A 15 19.31 -5.24 0.10
C ALA A 15 19.62 -6.21 1.25
N VAL A 16 20.78 -6.88 1.19
CA VAL A 16 21.24 -7.79 2.25
C VAL A 16 21.52 -7.05 3.55
N ILE A 17 22.17 -5.88 3.47
CA ILE A 17 22.45 -5.04 4.64
C ILE A 17 21.13 -4.55 5.26
N GLU A 18 20.20 -4.05 4.46
CA GLU A 18 18.88 -3.61 4.93
C GLU A 18 18.15 -4.74 5.66
N HIS A 19 18.07 -5.92 5.05
CA HIS A 19 17.44 -7.09 5.67
C HIS A 19 18.13 -7.47 6.99
N SER A 20 19.46 -7.52 7.01
CA SER A 20 20.24 -7.86 8.21
C SER A 20 20.01 -6.87 9.35
N VAL A 21 20.03 -5.57 9.07
CA VAL A 21 19.77 -4.52 10.06
C VAL A 21 18.32 -4.58 10.54
N MET A 22 17.36 -4.57 9.62
CA MET A 22 15.93 -4.56 9.94
C MET A 22 15.51 -5.81 10.71
N SER A 23 16.09 -6.97 10.44
CA SER A 23 15.81 -8.20 11.20
C SER A 23 16.06 -8.05 12.71
N LYS A 24 16.99 -7.17 13.11
CA LYS A 24 17.36 -6.92 14.51
C LYS A 24 16.60 -5.76 15.12
N ILE A 25 16.37 -4.69 14.35
CA ILE A 25 15.82 -3.44 14.89
C ILE A 25 14.35 -3.18 14.54
N TYR A 26 13.68 -4.09 13.82
CA TYR A 26 12.35 -3.88 13.25
C TYR A 26 11.36 -3.19 14.20
N THR A 27 11.20 -3.72 15.42
CA THR A 27 10.24 -3.19 16.39
C THR A 27 10.56 -1.75 16.79
N PHE A 28 11.84 -1.43 17.02
CA PHE A 28 12.29 -0.09 17.40
C PHE A 28 12.28 0.89 16.22
N ALA A 29 12.50 0.39 15.00
CA ALA A 29 12.44 1.20 13.79
C ALA A 29 10.99 1.51 13.37
N LEU A 30 10.07 0.56 13.57
CA LEU A 30 8.66 0.72 13.21
C LEU A 30 7.87 1.49 14.28
N HIS A 31 8.13 1.24 15.56
CA HIS A 31 7.47 1.91 16.69
C HIS A 31 8.52 2.63 17.57
N PRO A 32 9.15 3.70 17.08
CA PRO A 32 10.16 4.43 17.86
C PRO A 32 9.60 5.04 19.15
N ASN A 33 8.29 5.31 19.22
CA ASN A 33 7.61 5.78 20.43
C ASN A 33 6.97 4.62 21.25
N GLY A 34 7.24 3.37 20.91
CA GLY A 34 6.71 2.18 21.58
C GLY A 34 5.17 2.15 21.58
N ASP A 35 4.58 2.00 22.76
CA ASP A 35 3.12 1.90 22.94
C ASP A 35 2.35 3.10 22.36
N GLY A 36 2.98 4.27 22.28
CA GLY A 36 2.36 5.45 21.68
C GLY A 36 2.02 5.27 20.20
N ASP A 37 2.87 4.58 19.44
CA ASP A 37 2.61 4.30 18.02
C ASP A 37 1.59 3.16 17.89
N VAL A 38 1.71 2.11 18.70
CA VAL A 38 0.74 0.99 18.73
C VAL A 38 -0.69 1.47 19.04
N LEU A 39 -0.83 2.42 19.97
CA LEU A 39 -2.14 2.99 20.31
C LEU A 39 -2.69 3.87 19.18
N ARG A 40 -1.83 4.64 18.48
CA ARG A 40 -2.25 5.43 17.31
C ARG A 40 -2.72 4.53 16.17
N ASP A 41 -1.99 3.45 15.90
CA ASP A 41 -2.35 2.48 14.87
C ASP A 41 -3.68 1.80 15.20
N LYS A 42 -3.90 1.44 16.48
CA LYS A 42 -5.19 0.91 16.94
C LYS A 42 -6.34 1.90 16.72
N VAL A 43 -6.16 3.18 17.06
CA VAL A 43 -7.17 4.21 16.84
C VAL A 43 -7.48 4.37 15.35
N LEU A 44 -6.45 4.41 14.49
CA LEU A 44 -6.62 4.48 13.05
C LEU A 44 -7.37 3.26 12.51
N HIS A 45 -6.98 2.06 12.92
CA HIS A 45 -7.60 0.80 12.52
C HIS A 45 -9.09 0.74 12.91
N GLU A 46 -9.44 1.15 14.13
CA GLU A 46 -10.83 1.23 14.59
C GLU A 46 -11.65 2.28 13.81
N HIS A 47 -11.04 3.43 13.48
CA HIS A 47 -11.69 4.45 12.65
C HIS A 47 -11.94 3.94 11.23
N MET A 48 -10.95 3.30 10.60
CA MET A 48 -11.08 2.71 9.27
C MET A 48 -12.12 1.58 9.27
N GLN A 49 -12.17 0.75 10.31
CA GLN A 49 -13.17 -0.30 10.46
C GLN A 49 -14.60 0.25 10.55
N LYS A 50 -14.82 1.33 11.30
CA LYS A 50 -16.13 2.00 11.37
C LYS A 50 -16.50 2.62 10.02
N LEU A 51 -15.54 3.29 9.38
CA LEU A 51 -15.75 3.92 8.08
C LEU A 51 -16.03 2.88 6.98
N SER A 52 -15.41 1.70 7.05
CA SER A 52 -15.61 0.63 6.07
C SER A 52 -17.04 0.10 6.03
N GLN A 53 -17.81 0.20 7.13
CA GLN A 53 -19.21 -0.21 7.18
C GLN A 53 -20.16 0.75 6.45
N VAL A 54 -19.80 2.03 6.36
CA VAL A 54 -20.66 3.07 5.77
C VAL A 54 -20.23 3.49 4.37
N ILE A 55 -18.94 3.35 4.05
CA ILE A 55 -18.41 3.79 2.77
C ILE A 55 -18.82 2.85 1.64
N THR A 56 -19.34 3.45 0.57
CA THR A 56 -19.69 2.77 -0.69
C THR A 56 -18.92 3.42 -1.86
N PRO A 57 -18.73 2.73 -2.98
CA PRO A 57 -18.07 3.31 -4.16
C PRO A 57 -18.80 4.55 -4.72
N ASN A 58 -20.09 4.67 -4.43
CA ASN A 58 -20.94 5.81 -4.82
C ASN A 58 -20.94 6.95 -3.80
N HIS A 59 -20.09 6.90 -2.76
CA HIS A 59 -20.04 7.95 -1.76
C HIS A 59 -19.63 9.29 -2.39
N LYS A 60 -20.39 10.35 -2.09
CA LYS A 60 -20.24 11.67 -2.72
C LYS A 60 -18.85 12.27 -2.55
N ASP A 61 -18.20 11.99 -1.43
CA ASP A 61 -16.86 12.51 -1.13
C ASP A 61 -15.74 11.73 -1.80
N LEU A 62 -15.96 10.46 -2.16
CA LEU A 62 -14.95 9.67 -2.90
C LEU A 62 -14.89 10.07 -4.37
N ARG A 63 -16.04 10.43 -4.98
CA ARG A 63 -16.13 10.86 -6.37
C ARG A 63 -15.54 9.86 -7.38
N ILE A 64 -15.63 8.55 -7.10
CA ILE A 64 -15.15 7.51 -8.03
C ILE A 64 -16.05 7.47 -9.28
N PRO A 65 -15.53 7.71 -10.49
CA PRO A 65 -16.29 7.59 -11.73
C PRO A 65 -16.93 6.21 -11.90
N LYS A 66 -18.20 6.18 -12.33
CA LYS A 66 -18.97 4.93 -12.48
C LYS A 66 -18.33 3.93 -13.45
N ILE A 67 -17.54 4.41 -14.41
CA ILE A 67 -16.78 3.57 -15.35
C ILE A 67 -15.85 2.60 -14.62
N TYR A 68 -15.34 2.96 -13.45
CA TYR A 68 -14.40 2.14 -12.68
C TYR A 68 -15.08 1.17 -11.71
N HIS A 69 -16.41 1.17 -11.63
CA HIS A 69 -17.14 0.36 -10.66
C HIS A 69 -17.19 -1.12 -11.04
N SER A 70 -16.80 -1.49 -12.27
CA SER A 70 -16.79 -2.88 -12.75
C SER A 70 -15.92 -3.79 -11.89
N GLU A 71 -14.80 -3.28 -11.40
CA GLU A 71 -13.81 -4.03 -10.61
C GLU A 71 -14.02 -3.87 -9.10
N CYS A 72 -15.06 -3.15 -8.65
CA CYS A 72 -15.33 -2.93 -7.24
C CYS A 72 -15.61 -4.26 -6.50
N PRO A 73 -15.09 -4.48 -5.27
CA PRO A 73 -14.34 -3.54 -4.43
C PRO A 73 -12.81 -3.55 -4.63
N TRP A 74 -12.33 -3.98 -5.80
CA TRP A 74 -10.91 -4.13 -6.14
C TRP A 74 -10.17 -5.12 -5.22
N PRO A 75 -10.65 -6.38 -5.09
CA PRO A 75 -10.10 -7.35 -4.15
C PRO A 75 -8.61 -7.63 -4.36
N SER A 76 -8.14 -7.64 -5.61
CA SER A 76 -6.71 -7.84 -5.94
C SER A 76 -5.82 -6.73 -5.38
N ALA A 77 -6.27 -5.47 -5.44
CA ALA A 77 -5.54 -4.34 -4.88
C ALA A 77 -5.55 -4.38 -3.34
N GLN A 78 -6.67 -4.76 -2.74
CA GLN A 78 -6.75 -4.93 -1.27
C GLN A 78 -5.78 -6.02 -0.77
N ALA A 79 -5.67 -7.13 -1.50
CA ALA A 79 -4.79 -8.24 -1.13
C ALA A 79 -3.31 -7.85 -1.09
N GLU A 80 -2.87 -6.92 -1.94
CA GLU A 80 -1.50 -6.39 -1.91
C GLU A 80 -1.18 -5.64 -0.61
N LEU A 81 -2.16 -4.94 -0.03
CA LEU A 81 -1.98 -4.15 1.19
C LEU A 81 -2.07 -4.99 2.47
N VAL A 82 -2.94 -6.01 2.51
CA VAL A 82 -3.11 -6.87 3.71
C VAL A 82 -1.79 -7.55 4.10
N ASN A 83 -0.92 -7.82 3.13
CA ASN A 83 0.36 -8.48 3.36
C ASN A 83 1.49 -7.52 3.80
N ILE A 84 1.25 -6.21 3.94
CA ILE A 84 2.32 -5.23 4.21
C ILE A 84 3.09 -5.52 5.50
N ASN A 85 2.42 -6.08 6.52
CA ASN A 85 3.04 -6.45 7.80
C ASN A 85 3.73 -7.81 7.81
N ALA A 86 3.56 -8.62 6.77
CA ALA A 86 4.38 -9.83 6.59
C ALA A 86 5.85 -9.48 6.29
N TYR A 87 6.11 -8.26 5.78
CA TYR A 87 7.43 -7.80 5.40
C TYR A 87 8.05 -6.90 6.47
N LYS A 88 9.34 -7.13 6.74
CA LYS A 88 10.12 -6.34 7.72
C LYS A 88 10.99 -5.26 7.08
N THR A 89 11.37 -5.40 5.81
CA THR A 89 12.23 -4.42 5.16
C THR A 89 11.40 -3.25 4.62
N PRO A 90 11.92 -2.01 4.69
CA PRO A 90 11.28 -0.86 4.06
C PRO A 90 11.03 -1.07 2.57
N ARG A 91 12.00 -1.64 1.84
CA ARG A 91 11.88 -1.98 0.42
C ARG A 91 10.66 -2.87 0.14
N ASP A 92 10.50 -3.96 0.88
CA ASP A 92 9.40 -4.90 0.63
C ASP A 92 8.04 -4.29 1.00
N LYS A 93 7.97 -3.48 2.06
CA LYS A 93 6.75 -2.73 2.42
C LYS A 93 6.35 -1.75 1.31
N ILE A 94 7.30 -0.97 0.78
CA ILE A 94 7.05 -0.06 -0.36
C ILE A 94 6.62 -0.85 -1.59
N GLN A 95 7.21 -2.02 -1.84
CA GLN A 95 6.82 -2.85 -2.97
C GLN A 95 5.35 -3.30 -2.88
N CYS A 96 4.81 -3.56 -1.69
CA CYS A 96 3.37 -3.83 -1.50
C CYS A 96 2.51 -2.64 -1.95
N VAL A 97 2.88 -1.43 -1.54
CA VAL A 97 2.19 -0.20 -1.93
C VAL A 97 2.26 0.01 -3.45
N LEU A 98 3.44 -0.19 -4.06
CA LEU A 98 3.62 -0.07 -5.50
C LEU A 98 2.79 -1.10 -6.28
N ARG A 99 2.75 -2.36 -5.83
CA ARG A 99 1.92 -3.40 -6.44
C ARG A 99 0.44 -3.11 -6.31
N CYS A 100 -0.01 -2.58 -5.17
CA CYS A 100 -1.39 -2.09 -5.00
C CYS A 100 -1.71 -0.98 -6.02
N CYS A 101 -0.91 0.08 -6.09
CA CYS A 101 -1.12 1.18 -7.03
C CYS A 101 -1.10 0.70 -8.48
N SER A 102 -0.15 -0.17 -8.84
CA SER A 102 -0.03 -0.72 -10.20
C SER A 102 -1.25 -1.58 -10.56
N THR A 103 -1.71 -2.39 -9.61
CA THR A 103 -2.93 -3.20 -9.77
C THR A 103 -4.15 -2.31 -10.01
N ILE A 104 -4.32 -1.24 -9.22
CA ILE A 104 -5.42 -0.29 -9.44
C ILE A 104 -5.30 0.33 -10.83
N MET A 105 -4.15 0.88 -11.20
CA MET A 105 -3.94 1.52 -12.51
C MET A 105 -4.25 0.58 -13.68
N ASN A 106 -3.88 -0.69 -13.58
CA ASN A 106 -4.20 -1.71 -14.58
C ASN A 106 -5.72 -1.95 -14.67
N LEU A 107 -6.40 -2.07 -13.54
CA LEU A 107 -7.86 -2.24 -13.48
C LEU A 107 -8.61 -1.03 -14.07
N LEU A 108 -8.14 0.19 -13.77
CA LEU A 108 -8.71 1.42 -14.33
C LEU A 108 -8.46 1.52 -15.85
N SER A 109 -7.29 1.06 -16.32
CA SER A 109 -6.96 1.06 -17.75
C SER A 109 -7.83 0.08 -18.53
N MET A 110 -8.18 -1.08 -17.94
CA MET A 110 -9.10 -2.04 -18.57
C MET A 110 -10.54 -1.51 -18.62
N ALA A 111 -10.94 -0.71 -17.64
CA ALA A 111 -12.27 -0.10 -17.57
C ALA A 111 -12.43 1.14 -18.49
N SER A 112 -11.32 1.79 -18.89
CA SER A 112 -11.32 2.95 -19.78
C SER A 112 -10.50 2.69 -21.05
N GLU A 113 -11.16 2.32 -22.14
CA GLU A 113 -10.50 2.08 -23.45
C GLU A 113 -9.84 3.34 -24.05
N LYS A 114 -10.12 4.54 -23.50
CA LYS A 114 -9.83 5.82 -24.17
C LYS A 114 -8.73 6.66 -23.52
N SER A 115 -8.25 6.32 -22.32
CA SER A 115 -7.25 7.14 -21.64
C SER A 115 -6.44 6.36 -20.61
N VAL A 116 -5.15 6.69 -20.52
CA VAL A 116 -4.31 6.28 -19.39
C VAL A 116 -4.86 6.95 -18.13
N PRO A 117 -5.20 6.19 -17.07
CA PRO A 117 -5.70 6.76 -15.82
C PRO A 117 -4.71 7.77 -15.24
N ALA A 118 -5.22 8.87 -14.70
CA ALA A 118 -4.41 9.89 -14.03
C ALA A 118 -4.46 9.74 -12.50
N ALA A 119 -3.73 10.61 -11.79
CA ALA A 119 -3.76 10.63 -10.32
C ALA A 119 -5.17 10.86 -9.75
N ASP A 120 -5.99 11.68 -10.43
CA ASP A 120 -7.37 11.97 -10.04
C ASP A 120 -8.30 10.75 -10.17
N ASP A 121 -7.94 9.79 -11.03
CA ASP A 121 -8.66 8.51 -11.16
C ASP A 121 -8.18 7.49 -10.12
N LEU A 122 -6.87 7.48 -9.84
CA LEU A 122 -6.24 6.56 -8.89
C LEU A 122 -6.61 6.87 -7.44
N MET A 123 -6.50 8.13 -7.02
CA MET A 123 -6.58 8.52 -5.60
C MET A 123 -7.91 8.12 -4.93
N PRO A 124 -9.09 8.41 -5.52
CA PRO A 124 -10.37 7.95 -4.99
C PRO A 124 -10.47 6.45 -4.75
N VAL A 125 -9.96 5.67 -5.71
CA VAL A 125 -10.01 4.20 -5.66
C VAL A 125 -9.03 3.68 -4.61
N LEU A 126 -7.82 4.25 -4.56
CA LEU A 126 -6.82 3.92 -3.54
C LEU A 126 -7.34 4.19 -2.12
N VAL A 127 -7.99 5.34 -1.88
CA VAL A 127 -8.60 5.66 -0.59
C VAL A 127 -9.67 4.63 -0.23
N TYR A 128 -10.56 4.28 -1.15
CA TYR A 128 -11.57 3.25 -0.91
C TYR A 128 -10.94 1.88 -0.60
N VAL A 129 -9.94 1.48 -1.39
CA VAL A 129 -9.19 0.22 -1.22
C VAL A 129 -8.50 0.18 0.14
N LEU A 130 -7.84 1.26 0.56
CA LEU A 130 -7.22 1.37 1.88
C LEU A 130 -8.23 1.19 3.01
N ILE A 131 -9.37 1.89 2.94
CA ILE A 131 -10.44 1.78 3.95
C ILE A 131 -11.00 0.36 4.02
N LYS A 132 -11.23 -0.28 2.87
CA LYS A 132 -11.77 -1.65 2.81
C LYS A 132 -10.76 -2.72 3.23
N ALA A 133 -9.50 -2.58 2.82
CA ALA A 133 -8.43 -3.49 3.20
C ALA A 133 -8.07 -3.37 4.69
N ASN A 134 -8.11 -2.14 5.23
CA ASN A 134 -7.74 -1.80 6.61
C ASN A 134 -6.48 -2.55 7.08
N PRO A 135 -5.33 -2.34 6.41
CA PRO A 135 -4.11 -3.07 6.71
C PRO A 135 -3.72 -2.87 8.20
N PRO A 136 -3.22 -3.94 8.85
CA PRO A 136 -2.82 -3.89 10.24
C PRO A 136 -1.52 -3.11 10.46
#